data_AF-A0A7V2RK52-F1
#
_entry.id   AF-A0A7V2RK52-F1
#
_cell.length_a   1.000
_cell.length_b   1.000
_cell.length_c   1.000
_cell.angle_alpha   90.00
_cell.angle_beta   90.00
_cell.angle_gamma   90.00
#
_symmetry.space_group_name_H-M   'P 1'
#
loop_
_entity.id
_entity.type
_entity.pdbx_description
1 polymer ?
#
loop_
_entity_poly.entity_id
_entity_poly.type
_entity_poly.pdbx_seq_one_letter_code
_entity_poly.pdbx_strand_id
1 'polypeptide(L)'
;MQNKQAQTGPGPHPLFSQLQIGEIEGLLRKYLADFDRDGLRDKKDKVFALLKRLNEDCMLPVVHFERLTILSLKKETEGLGTAEQEELAAIKTEEEKLQSQRIKVIEKLAATKGVSLQELAEEIRLLEY
;
A
#
# COMPACT_ATOMS: atom_id res chain seq x y z
N MET A 1 -29.96 -16.73 23.71
CA MET A 1 -28.81 -15.87 24.09
C MET A 1 -28.02 -15.51 22.84
N GLN A 2 -27.41 -14.33 22.86
CA GLN A 2 -27.12 -13.47 21.71
C GLN A 2 -26.06 -13.98 20.72
N ASN A 3 -26.37 -13.71 19.43
CA ASN A 3 -25.52 -13.18 18.37
C ASN A 3 -24.05 -12.86 18.74
N LYS A 4 -23.11 -13.45 17.99
CA LYS A 4 -21.95 -12.73 17.41
C LYS A 4 -21.59 -13.36 16.06
N GLN A 5 -22.30 -12.96 15.02
CA GLN A 5 -21.71 -12.98 13.68
C GLN A 5 -20.52 -12.02 13.71
N ALA A 6 -19.32 -12.57 13.62
CA ALA A 6 -18.13 -11.78 13.36
C ALA A 6 -18.34 -11.08 12.01
N GLN A 7 -18.64 -9.78 12.06
CA GLN A 7 -18.49 -8.92 10.91
C GLN A 7 -16.99 -8.86 10.63
N THR A 8 -16.52 -9.78 9.80
CA THR A 8 -15.28 -9.59 9.06
C THR A 8 -15.54 -8.37 8.18
N GLY A 9 -15.02 -7.21 8.58
CA GLY A 9 -14.89 -6.09 7.66
C GLY A 9 -14.20 -6.57 6.37
N PRO A 10 -14.40 -5.89 5.23
CA PRO A 10 -13.75 -6.29 4.00
C PRO A 10 -12.24 -6.32 4.27
N GLY A 11 -11.68 -7.54 4.25
CA GLY A 11 -10.24 -7.73 4.33
C GLY A 11 -9.56 -7.01 3.16
N PRO A 12 -8.25 -6.73 3.26
CA PRO A 12 -7.53 -6.02 2.23
C PRO A 12 -7.75 -6.66 0.85
N HIS A 13 -8.08 -5.84 -0.16
CA HIS A 13 -8.35 -6.34 -1.51
C HIS A 13 -7.07 -6.98 -2.07
N PRO A 14 -7.08 -8.28 -2.44
CA PRO A 14 -5.87 -9.07 -2.68
C PRO A 14 -4.97 -8.53 -3.81
N LEU A 15 -5.54 -7.72 -4.72
CA LEU A 15 -4.82 -7.10 -5.84
C LEU A 15 -3.73 -6.10 -5.42
N PHE A 16 -3.80 -5.49 -4.24
CA PHE A 16 -2.92 -4.39 -3.84
C PHE A 16 -2.19 -4.62 -2.51
N SER A 17 -2.20 -5.86 -2.04
CA SER A 17 -1.64 -6.26 -0.75
C SER A 17 -0.14 -5.93 -0.62
N GLN A 18 0.57 -5.83 -1.75
CA GLN A 18 2.04 -5.75 -1.83
C GLN A 18 2.52 -4.91 -3.02
N LEU A 19 1.96 -3.71 -3.25
CA LEU A 19 2.59 -2.81 -4.21
C LEU A 19 4.01 -2.46 -3.75
N GLN A 20 5.02 -2.82 -4.53
CA GLN A 20 6.43 -2.50 -4.33
C GLN A 20 6.68 -1.03 -4.66
N ILE A 21 7.69 -0.43 -4.02
CA ILE A 21 8.06 0.98 -4.20
C ILE A 21 8.31 1.31 -5.68
N GLY A 22 8.98 0.41 -6.41
CA GLY A 22 9.28 0.59 -7.83
C GLY A 22 8.04 0.70 -8.74
N GLU A 23 6.97 -0.01 -8.39
CA GLU A 23 5.69 0.02 -9.12
C GLU A 23 5.00 1.39 -8.99
N ILE A 24 5.07 1.99 -7.79
CA ILE A 24 4.51 3.31 -7.49
C ILE A 24 5.32 4.41 -8.20
N GLU A 25 6.65 4.29 -8.22
CA GLU A 25 7.54 5.22 -8.90
C GLU A 25 7.38 5.19 -10.43
N GLY A 26 7.19 4.00 -11.01
CA GLY A 26 6.91 3.85 -12.44
C GLY A 26 5.62 4.57 -12.84
N LEU A 27 4.58 4.48 -11.99
CA LEU A 27 3.31 5.17 -12.19
C LEU A 27 3.54 6.68 -12.24
N LEU A 28 4.25 7.21 -11.24
CA LEU A 28 4.60 8.63 -11.14
C LEU A 28 5.26 9.15 -12.43
N ARG A 29 6.23 8.42 -12.99
CA ARG A 29 6.95 8.86 -14.21
C ARG A 29 6.06 8.86 -15.44
N LYS A 30 5.29 7.79 -15.66
CA LYS A 30 4.36 7.70 -16.80
C LYS A 30 3.30 8.81 -16.73
N TYR A 31 2.76 9.06 -15.54
CA TYR A 31 1.77 10.12 -15.34
C TYR A 31 2.33 11.52 -15.55
N LEU A 32 3.58 11.79 -15.17
CA LEU A 32 4.21 13.07 -15.47
C LEU A 32 4.35 13.31 -16.98
N ALA A 33 4.53 12.26 -17.79
CA ALA A 33 4.67 12.36 -19.24
C ALA A 33 3.33 12.53 -19.99
N ASP A 34 2.26 11.90 -19.51
CA ASP A 34 0.95 11.90 -20.22
C ASP A 34 0.13 13.18 -19.96
N PHE A 35 0.37 13.89 -18.86
CA PHE A 35 -0.48 15.00 -18.39
C PHE A 35 -0.12 16.40 -18.92
N ASP A 36 0.74 16.52 -19.94
CA ASP A 36 1.09 17.83 -20.52
C ASP A 36 0.15 18.28 -21.65
N ARG A 37 -0.90 17.52 -21.97
CA ARG A 37 -1.77 17.81 -23.14
C ARG A 37 -3.14 18.40 -22.86
N ASP A 38 -3.73 18.16 -21.68
CA ASP A 38 -5.12 18.56 -21.43
C ASP A 38 -5.24 19.42 -20.18
N GLY A 39 -6.00 20.52 -20.27
CA GLY A 39 -6.24 21.54 -19.22
C GLY A 39 -6.94 21.06 -17.94
N LEU A 40 -6.59 19.88 -17.45
CA LEU A 40 -7.10 19.19 -16.26
C LEU A 40 -6.11 19.30 -15.09
N ARG A 41 -5.55 20.49 -14.87
CA ARG A 41 -4.52 20.76 -13.86
C ARG A 41 -4.94 20.28 -12.45
N ASP A 42 -6.19 20.52 -12.07
CA ASP A 42 -6.72 20.11 -10.77
C ASP A 42 -6.81 18.58 -10.59
N LYS A 43 -7.10 17.83 -11.67
CA LYS A 43 -7.13 16.36 -11.64
C LYS A 43 -5.71 15.79 -11.64
N LYS A 44 -4.78 16.41 -12.38
CA LYS A 44 -3.34 16.11 -12.36
C LYS A 44 -2.76 16.27 -10.96
N ASP A 45 -2.98 17.41 -10.33
CA ASP A 45 -2.45 17.72 -9.01
C ASP A 45 -2.99 16.77 -7.93
N LYS A 46 -4.28 16.39 -8.03
CA LYS A 46 -4.89 15.39 -7.14
C LYS A 46 -4.29 14.00 -7.34
N VAL A 47 -4.12 13.55 -8.59
CA VAL A 47 -3.46 12.26 -8.89
C VAL A 47 -2.03 12.26 -8.37
N PHE A 48 -1.28 13.32 -8.61
CA PHE A 48 0.10 13.46 -8.14
C PHE A 48 0.19 13.42 -6.61
N ALA A 49 -0.66 14.15 -5.91
CA ALA A 49 -0.70 14.14 -4.44
C ALA A 49 -1.03 12.75 -3.88
N LEU A 50 -1.94 12.00 -4.53
CA LEU A 50 -2.28 10.63 -4.12
C LEU A 50 -1.11 9.67 -4.36
N LEU A 51 -0.41 9.78 -5.49
CA LEU A 51 0.77 8.95 -5.77
C LEU A 51 1.93 9.25 -4.83
N LYS A 52 2.20 10.53 -4.55
CA LYS A 52 3.20 10.96 -3.56
C LYS A 52 2.87 10.38 -2.17
N ARG A 53 1.60 10.45 -1.77
CA ARG A 53 1.11 9.87 -0.51
C ARG A 53 1.29 8.36 -0.45
N LEU A 54 1.08 7.64 -1.55
CA LEU A 54 1.36 6.20 -1.61
C LEU A 54 2.84 5.90 -1.37
N ASN A 55 3.73 6.71 -1.96
CA ASN A 55 5.17 6.51 -1.87
C ASN A 55 5.76 6.91 -0.50
N GLU A 56 5.26 7.99 0.10
CA GLU A 56 5.88 8.58 1.30
C GLU A 56 5.14 8.20 2.59
N ASP A 57 3.81 8.29 2.60
CA ASP A 57 3.03 8.19 3.85
C ASP A 57 2.54 6.77 4.12
N CYS A 58 2.53 5.91 3.10
CA CYS A 58 1.91 4.59 3.17
C CYS A 58 2.95 3.45 3.12
N MET A 59 4.21 3.77 3.42
CA MET A 59 5.34 2.86 3.44
C MET A 59 5.83 2.63 4.86
N LEU A 60 6.21 1.39 5.15
CA LEU A 60 6.84 1.06 6.42
C LEU A 60 8.26 1.65 6.43
N PRO A 61 8.71 2.33 7.49
CA PRO A 61 10.08 2.82 7.58
C PRO A 61 11.08 1.69 7.35
N VAL A 62 12.18 1.96 6.63
CA VAL A 62 13.20 0.95 6.30
C VAL A 62 13.68 0.20 7.55
N VAL A 63 13.91 0.92 8.64
CA VAL A 63 14.31 0.34 9.93
C VAL A 63 13.30 -0.67 10.48
N HIS A 64 12.00 -0.40 10.33
CA HIS A 64 10.95 -1.32 10.79
C HIS A 64 10.78 -2.49 9.81
N PHE A 65 11.00 -2.28 8.51
CA PHE A 65 11.02 -3.35 7.53
C PHE A 65 12.17 -4.33 7.77
N GLU A 66 13.39 -3.83 7.93
CA GLU A 66 14.56 -4.67 8.28
C GLU A 66 14.33 -5.44 9.57
N ARG A 67 13.76 -4.78 10.58
CA ARG A 67 13.46 -5.40 11.86
C ARG A 67 12.37 -6.46 11.74
N LEU A 68 11.33 -6.22 10.96
CA LEU A 68 10.28 -7.18 10.63
C LEU A 68 10.88 -8.43 9.98
N THR A 69 11.78 -8.27 9.02
CA THR A 69 12.46 -9.38 8.34
C THR A 69 13.30 -10.21 9.32
N ILE A 70 14.13 -9.55 10.13
CA ILE A 70 14.99 -10.22 11.12
C ILE A 70 14.15 -11.01 12.13
N LEU A 71 13.12 -10.38 12.71
CA LEU A 71 12.26 -11.01 13.71
C LEU A 71 11.42 -12.14 13.12
N SER A 72 10.96 -12.00 11.87
CA SER A 72 10.20 -13.06 11.19
C SER A 72 11.09 -14.28 10.92
N LEU A 73 12.32 -14.06 10.43
CA LEU A 73 13.28 -15.15 10.22
C LEU A 73 13.65 -15.83 11.54
N LYS A 74 13.97 -15.04 12.57
CA LYS A 74 14.32 -15.58 13.90
C LYS A 74 13.18 -16.39 14.52
N LYS A 75 11.93 -15.95 14.33
CA LYS A 75 10.74 -16.69 14.79
C LYS A 75 10.68 -18.10 14.18
N GLU A 76 11.05 -18.24 12.91
CA GLU A 76 11.04 -19.51 12.19
C GLU A 76 12.22 -20.42 12.54
N THR A 77 13.38 -19.85 12.89
CA THR A 77 14.62 -20.62 13.12
C THR A 77 14.91 -20.91 14.59
N GLU A 78 14.67 -19.96 15.48
CA GLU A 78 15.18 -19.98 16.87
C GLU A 78 14.08 -19.73 17.91
N GLY A 79 12.94 -19.19 17.48
CA GLY A 79 11.92 -18.65 18.37
C GLY A 79 12.24 -17.24 18.85
N LEU A 80 11.22 -16.54 19.33
CA LEU A 80 11.33 -15.16 19.81
C LEU A 80 11.14 -15.07 21.32
N GLY A 81 11.96 -14.26 21.98
CA GLY A 81 11.71 -13.86 23.37
C GLY A 81 10.49 -12.94 23.48
N THR A 82 9.94 -12.78 24.69
CA THR A 82 8.71 -11.99 24.92
C THR A 82 8.80 -10.56 24.36
N ALA A 83 9.90 -9.85 24.62
CA ALA A 83 10.10 -8.50 24.10
C ALA A 83 10.15 -8.45 22.56
N GLU A 84 10.74 -9.45 21.93
CA GLU A 84 10.81 -9.56 20.47
C GLU A 84 9.45 -9.90 19.85
N GLN A 85 8.62 -10.67 20.55
CA GLN A 85 7.25 -10.94 20.14
C GLN A 85 6.38 -9.69 20.20
N GLU A 86 6.52 -8.90 21.27
CA GLU A 86 5.85 -7.61 21.42
C GLU A 86 6.29 -6.61 20.33
N GLU A 87 7.60 -6.54 20.06
CA GLU A 87 8.15 -5.72 18.98
C GLU A 87 7.62 -6.14 17.61
N LEU A 88 7.65 -7.45 17.32
CA LEU A 88 7.12 -7.99 16.07
C LEU A 88 5.62 -7.70 15.91
N ALA A 89 4.84 -7.83 16.98
CA ALA A 89 3.42 -7.51 16.97
C ALA A 89 3.18 -6.02 16.69
N ALA A 90 3.94 -5.13 17.32
CA ALA A 90 3.82 -3.69 17.10
C ALA A 90 4.13 -3.30 15.64
N ILE A 91 5.22 -3.83 15.07
CA ILE A 91 5.57 -3.57 13.67
C ILE A 91 4.49 -4.10 12.72
N LYS A 92 3.92 -5.27 12.99
CA LYS A 92 2.81 -5.81 12.18
C LYS A 92 1.55 -4.95 12.26
N THR A 93 1.20 -4.46 13.45
CA THR A 93 0.06 -3.54 13.60
C THR A 93 0.28 -2.24 12.83
N GLU A 94 1.51 -1.72 12.82
CA GLU A 94 1.85 -0.55 12.01
C GLU A 94 1.73 -0.84 10.51
N GLU A 95 2.25 -1.98 10.05
CA GLU A 95 2.09 -2.44 8.67
C GLU A 95 0.61 -2.49 8.28
N GLU A 96 -0.24 -3.15 9.08
CA GLU A 96 -1.66 -3.33 8.76
C GLU A 96 -2.38 -1.98 8.63
N LYS A 97 -1.98 -1.01 9.47
CA LYS A 97 -2.47 0.36 9.39
C LYS A 97 -2.02 1.03 8.09
N LEU A 98 -0.76 0.88 7.69
CA LEU A 98 -0.23 1.43 6.44
C LEU A 98 -0.88 0.76 5.23
N GLN A 99 -1.11 -0.55 5.25
CA GLN A 99 -1.82 -1.29 4.21
C GLN A 99 -3.25 -0.77 4.04
N SER A 100 -3.97 -0.56 5.16
CA SER A 100 -5.31 0.03 5.14
C SER A 100 -5.31 1.45 4.54
N GLN A 101 -4.24 2.21 4.74
CA GLN A 101 -4.07 3.53 4.11
C GLN A 101 -3.76 3.41 2.62
N ARG A 102 -2.87 2.50 2.20
CA ARG A 102 -2.58 2.23 0.79
C ARG A 102 -3.86 1.96 0.01
N ILE A 103 -4.70 1.06 0.50
CA ILE A 103 -5.99 0.70 -0.14
C ILE A 103 -6.86 1.94 -0.34
N LYS A 104 -7.05 2.75 0.71
CA LYS A 104 -7.86 3.98 0.62
C LYS A 104 -7.32 4.98 -0.40
N VAL A 105 -6.00 5.07 -0.54
CA VAL A 105 -5.38 5.99 -1.50
C VAL A 105 -5.51 5.45 -2.93
N ILE A 106 -5.37 4.13 -3.12
CA ILE A 106 -5.57 3.46 -4.41
C ILE A 106 -7.03 3.57 -4.88
N GLU A 107 -8.00 3.37 -3.99
CA GLU A 107 -9.43 3.57 -4.28
C GLU A 107 -9.72 5.01 -4.73
N LYS A 108 -9.14 6.00 -4.03
CA LYS A 108 -9.25 7.41 -4.42
C LYS A 108 -8.56 7.71 -5.74
N LEU A 109 -7.43 7.07 -6.02
CA LEU A 109 -6.72 7.21 -7.28
C LEU A 109 -7.56 6.67 -8.44
N ALA A 110 -8.10 5.47 -8.32
CA ALA A 110 -9.00 4.85 -9.29
C ALA A 110 -10.24 5.75 -9.56
N ALA A 111 -10.89 6.21 -8.49
CA ALA A 111 -12.05 7.11 -8.59
C ALA A 111 -11.70 8.46 -9.24
N THR A 112 -10.55 9.06 -8.88
CA THR A 112 -10.09 10.33 -9.47
C THR A 112 -9.83 10.16 -10.96
N LYS A 113 -9.26 9.02 -11.35
CA LYS A 113 -8.99 8.68 -12.76
C LYS A 113 -10.26 8.33 -13.53
N GLY A 114 -11.27 7.75 -12.89
CA GLY A 114 -12.48 7.23 -13.52
C GLY A 114 -12.26 5.83 -14.10
N VAL A 115 -11.34 5.06 -13.51
CA VAL A 115 -11.03 3.67 -13.90
C VAL A 115 -11.38 2.73 -12.76
N SER A 116 -11.58 1.46 -13.05
CA SER A 116 -11.72 0.41 -12.06
C SER A 116 -10.40 0.14 -11.34
N LEU A 117 -10.50 -0.49 -10.16
CA LEU A 117 -9.34 -0.99 -9.43
C LEU A 117 -8.54 -2.03 -10.24
N GLN A 118 -9.21 -2.83 -11.08
CA GLN A 118 -8.54 -3.83 -11.90
C GLN A 118 -7.74 -3.20 -13.04
N GLU A 119 -8.32 -2.21 -13.74
CA GLU A 119 -7.60 -1.43 -14.77
C GLU A 119 -6.41 -0.67 -14.16
N LEU A 120 -6.58 -0.10 -12.95
CA LEU A 120 -5.47 0.52 -12.25
C LEU A 120 -4.37 -0.49 -11.91
N ALA A 121 -4.71 -1.68 -11.41
CA ALA A 121 -3.75 -2.74 -11.10
C ALA A 121 -2.97 -3.21 -12.34
N GLU A 122 -3.65 -3.36 -13.47
CA GLU A 122 -3.03 -3.71 -14.75
C GLU A 122 -2.06 -2.63 -15.22
N GLU A 123 -2.43 -1.35 -15.11
CA GLU A 123 -1.49 -0.25 -15.40
C GLU A 123 -0.25 -0.28 -14.52
N ILE A 124 -0.41 -0.64 -13.23
CA ILE A 124 0.71 -0.75 -12.30
C ILE A 124 1.66 -1.87 -12.75
N ARG A 125 1.12 -3.06 -13.03
CA ARG A 125 1.89 -4.24 -13.48
C ARG A 125 2.61 -4.02 -14.81
N LEU A 126 2.02 -3.23 -15.70
CA LEU A 126 2.61 -2.91 -17.02
C LEU A 126 3.86 -2.00 -16.93
N LEU A 127 4.23 -1.51 -15.74
CA LEU A 127 5.44 -0.73 -15.51
C LEU A 127 6.64 -1.59 -15.07
N GLU A 128 6.46 -2.91 -14.90
CA GLU A 128 7.53 -3.86 -14.58
C GLU A 128 8.35 -4.32 -15.80
N TYR A 129 8.03 -3.83 -17.01
CA TYR A 129 8.72 -4.11 -18.28
C TYR A 129 9.23 -2.83 -18.95
#